data_AF-A0A1G7VQZ0-F1
#
_entry.id   AF-A0A1G7VQZ0-F1
#
_cell.length_a   1.000
_cell.length_b   1.000
_cell.length_c   1.000
_cell.angle_alpha   90.00
_cell.angle_beta   90.00
_cell.angle_gamma   90.00
#
_symmetry.space_group_name_H-M   'P 1'
#
loop_
_entity.id
_entity.type
_entity.pdbx_description
1 polymer ?
#
loop_
_entity_poly.entity_id
_entity_poly.type
_entity_poly.pdbx_seq_one_letter_code
_entity_poly.pdbx_strand_id
1 'polypeptide(L)'
;MVRPMIYQHADTAFEAFLIDACARLDTPSRNVAYTATDGVFRAFRARLEIQRALDFANVLPTTLRAIFVQDWIAEPPRDWGTRDDWTRDAQTLRQHHNFAPDTVVSDIAWSLRRHLDQKAFDTLLKTFPPEAREFWDSPA
;
A
#
# COMPACT_ATOMS: atom_id res chain seq x y z
N MET A 1 -30.16 8.91 -8.90
CA MET A 1 -29.33 7.73 -9.20
C MET A 1 -28.52 7.39 -7.95
N VAL A 2 -28.66 6.17 -7.41
CA VAL A 2 -27.88 5.72 -6.24
C VAL A 2 -26.49 5.28 -6.73
N ARG A 3 -25.43 5.82 -6.14
CA ARG A 3 -24.05 5.42 -6.47
C ARG A 3 -23.69 4.12 -5.73
N PRO A 4 -22.79 3.26 -6.23
CA PRO A 4 -22.33 2.11 -5.46
C PRO A 4 -21.69 2.53 -4.12
N MET A 5 -21.88 1.74 -3.05
CA MET A 5 -21.46 2.08 -1.68
C MET A 5 -19.97 2.39 -1.55
N ILE A 6 -19.11 1.69 -2.31
CA ILE A 6 -17.65 1.91 -2.33
C ILE A 6 -17.25 3.33 -2.78
N TYR A 7 -18.11 4.01 -3.55
CA TYR A 7 -17.89 5.39 -3.99
C TYR A 7 -18.61 6.38 -3.09
N GLN A 8 -19.70 5.96 -2.42
CA GLN A 8 -20.39 6.81 -1.44
C GLN A 8 -19.56 7.02 -0.18
N HIS A 9 -18.80 6.00 0.24
CA HIS A 9 -18.02 6.02 1.48
C HIS A 9 -16.51 6.10 1.25
N ALA A 10 -16.06 6.52 0.06
CA ALA A 10 -14.64 6.56 -0.27
C ALA A 10 -13.84 7.43 0.71
N ASP A 11 -14.34 8.63 1.02
CA ASP A 11 -13.68 9.56 1.94
C ASP A 11 -13.67 9.02 3.38
N THR A 12 -14.80 8.50 3.86
CA THR A 12 -14.89 7.91 5.21
C THR A 12 -13.97 6.69 5.37
N ALA A 13 -13.93 5.81 4.38
CA ALA A 13 -13.07 4.63 4.39
C ALA A 13 -11.59 5.02 4.35
N PHE A 14 -11.24 6.05 3.57
CA PHE A 14 -9.87 6.54 3.48
C PHE A 14 -9.42 7.25 4.76
N GLU A 15 -10.26 8.08 5.38
CA GLU A 15 -9.95 8.69 6.67
C GLU A 15 -9.78 7.65 7.78
N ALA A 16 -10.60 6.59 7.79
CA ALA A 16 -10.42 5.47 8.73
C ALA A 16 -9.06 4.79 8.55
N PHE A 17 -8.63 4.55 7.30
CA PHE A 17 -7.29 4.06 7.00
C PHE A 17 -6.19 4.99 7.49
N LEU A 18 -6.32 6.30 7.23
CA LEU A 18 -5.31 7.27 7.67
C LEU A 18 -5.19 7.34 9.19
N ILE A 19 -6.28 7.17 9.95
CA ILE A 19 -6.25 7.12 11.41
C ILE A 19 -5.40 5.92 11.88
N ASP A 20 -5.68 4.72 11.37
CA ASP A 20 -4.95 3.51 11.76
C ASP A 20 -3.47 3.57 11.30
N ALA A 21 -3.20 4.10 10.11
CA ALA A 21 -1.85 4.32 9.61
C ALA A 21 -1.07 5.34 10.43
N CYS A 22 -1.68 6.49 10.78
CA CYS A 22 -1.09 7.48 11.67
C CYS A 22 -0.72 6.89 13.03
N ALA A 23 -1.63 6.11 13.63
CA ALA A 23 -1.38 5.45 14.91
C ALA A 23 -0.23 4.43 14.81
N ARG A 24 -0.17 3.65 13.73
CA ARG A 24 0.86 2.62 13.54
C ARG A 24 2.24 3.22 13.25
N LEU A 25 2.29 4.34 12.52
CA LEU A 25 3.52 5.09 12.18
C LEU A 25 3.97 6.06 13.28
N ASP A 26 3.25 6.14 14.40
CA ASP A 26 3.47 7.11 15.48
C ASP A 26 3.56 8.57 14.97
N THR A 27 2.59 8.96 14.14
CA THR A 27 2.54 10.32 13.58
C THR A 27 1.15 10.95 13.71
N PRO A 28 1.05 12.24 14.07
CA PRO A 28 -0.22 12.96 14.05
C PRO A 28 -0.62 13.40 12.63
N SER A 29 0.26 13.24 11.64
CA SER A 29 0.11 13.86 10.31
C SER A 29 -0.43 12.89 9.27
N ARG A 30 -1.66 13.17 8.80
CA ARG A 30 -2.28 12.47 7.66
C ARG A 30 -1.45 12.54 6.39
N ASN A 31 -0.76 13.66 6.17
CA ASN A 31 0.13 13.83 5.01
C ASN A 31 1.36 12.91 5.08
N VAL A 32 1.88 12.66 6.29
CA VAL A 32 2.98 11.71 6.48
C VAL A 32 2.48 10.28 6.23
N ALA A 33 1.33 9.89 6.81
CA ALA A 33 0.73 8.58 6.56
C ALA A 33 0.41 8.34 5.07
N TYR A 34 -0.13 9.36 4.39
CA TYR A 34 -0.33 9.32 2.94
C TYR A 34 0.99 9.12 2.18
N THR A 35 2.02 9.91 2.49
CA THR A 35 3.32 9.84 1.79
C THR A 35 4.00 8.48 2.01
N ALA A 36 3.93 7.95 3.22
CA ALA A 36 4.41 6.61 3.56
C ALA A 36 3.65 5.53 2.76
N THR A 37 2.32 5.64 2.66
CA THR A 37 1.49 4.71 1.88
C THR A 37 1.85 4.75 0.39
N ASP A 38 1.97 5.94 -0.21
CA ASP A 38 2.39 6.11 -1.60
C ASP A 38 3.80 5.51 -1.83
N GLY A 39 4.74 5.78 -0.92
CA GLY A 39 6.07 5.17 -0.96
C GLY A 39 6.03 3.64 -0.97
N VAL A 40 5.27 3.04 -0.06
CA VAL A 40 5.10 1.57 0.02
C VAL A 40 4.44 1.01 -1.24
N PHE A 41 3.40 1.66 -1.76
CA PHE A 41 2.75 1.24 -3.01
C PHE A 41 3.70 1.31 -4.21
N ARG A 42 4.54 2.35 -4.30
CA ARG A 42 5.56 2.45 -5.35
C ARG A 42 6.63 1.37 -5.22
N ALA A 43 7.09 1.10 -4.00
CA ALA A 43 8.05 0.02 -3.73
C ALA A 43 7.48 -1.35 -4.14
N PHE A 44 6.20 -1.63 -3.83
CA PHE A 44 5.55 -2.87 -4.22
C PHE A 44 5.33 -2.97 -5.74
N ARG A 45 4.72 -1.96 -6.36
CA ARG A 45 4.37 -2.00 -7.80
C ARG A 45 5.59 -2.02 -8.71
N ALA A 46 6.75 -1.54 -8.26
CA ALA A 46 8.01 -1.64 -8.99
C ALA A 46 8.49 -3.09 -9.21
N ARG A 47 7.94 -4.07 -8.48
CA ARG A 47 8.29 -5.50 -8.53
C ARG A 47 7.20 -6.35 -9.20
N LEU A 48 6.16 -5.73 -9.72
CA LEU A 48 5.03 -6.43 -10.31
C LEU A 48 4.97 -6.27 -11.82
N GLU A 49 4.61 -7.36 -12.49
CA GLU A 49 4.04 -7.28 -13.83
C GLU A 49 2.73 -6.50 -13.80
N ILE A 50 2.42 -5.79 -14.89
CA ILE A 50 1.28 -4.88 -14.96
C ILE A 50 -0.04 -5.56 -14.61
N GLN A 51 -0.26 -6.79 -15.07
CA GLN A 51 -1.50 -7.53 -14.80
C GLN A 51 -1.67 -7.80 -13.30
N ARG A 52 -0.63 -8.29 -12.62
CA ARG A 52 -0.65 -8.53 -11.18
C ARG A 52 -0.90 -7.24 -10.40
N ALA A 53 -0.31 -6.13 -10.80
CA ALA A 53 -0.57 -4.85 -10.15
C ALA A 53 -2.02 -4.39 -10.32
N LEU A 54 -2.63 -4.59 -11.49
CA LEU A 54 -4.05 -4.31 -11.69
C LEU A 54 -4.94 -5.23 -10.84
N ASP A 55 -4.59 -6.51 -10.73
CA ASP A 55 -5.29 -7.46 -9.86
C ASP A 55 -5.21 -7.03 -8.39
N PHE A 56 -4.04 -6.55 -7.95
CA PHE A 56 -3.85 -5.94 -6.62
C PHE A 56 -4.69 -4.67 -6.44
N ALA A 57 -4.69 -3.78 -7.43
CA ALA A 57 -5.49 -2.56 -7.37
C ALA A 57 -6.99 -2.86 -7.20
N ASN A 58 -7.49 -3.94 -7.82
CA ASN A 58 -8.90 -4.32 -7.78
C ASN A 58 -9.38 -4.74 -6.38
N VAL A 59 -8.50 -5.22 -5.50
CA VAL A 59 -8.87 -5.57 -4.12
C VAL A 59 -8.75 -4.40 -3.14
N LEU A 60 -8.15 -3.27 -3.55
CA LEU A 60 -8.03 -2.07 -2.71
C LEU A 60 -9.34 -1.27 -2.61
N PRO A 61 -9.58 -0.56 -1.49
CA PRO A 61 -10.61 0.48 -1.37
C PRO A 61 -10.39 1.59 -2.41
N THR A 62 -11.46 2.27 -2.80
CA THR A 62 -11.49 3.23 -3.91
C THR A 62 -10.32 4.22 -3.92
N THR A 63 -10.07 4.93 -2.82
CA THR A 63 -9.03 5.96 -2.76
C THR A 63 -7.63 5.34 -2.77
N LEU A 64 -7.42 4.23 -2.06
CA LEU A 64 -6.13 3.52 -2.05
C LEU A 64 -5.80 2.92 -3.41
N ARG A 65 -6.81 2.42 -4.14
CA ARG A 65 -6.67 2.00 -5.52
C ARG A 65 -6.19 3.13 -6.41
N ALA A 66 -6.77 4.33 -6.26
CA ALA A 66 -6.37 5.50 -7.04
C ALA A 66 -4.90 5.88 -6.74
N ILE A 67 -4.50 5.91 -5.47
CA ILE A 67 -3.12 6.18 -5.05
C ILE A 67 -2.16 5.14 -5.63
N PHE A 68 -2.52 3.85 -5.57
CA PHE A 68 -1.66 2.75 -6.04
C PHE A 68 -1.30 2.86 -7.53
N VAL A 69 -2.22 3.36 -8.38
CA VAL A 69 -1.98 3.51 -9.82
C VAL A 69 -1.56 4.92 -10.23
N GLN A 70 -1.66 5.90 -9.32
CA GLN A 70 -1.37 7.30 -9.61
C GLN A 70 0.08 7.48 -10.09
N ASP A 71 0.24 8.28 -11.14
CA ASP A 71 1.53 8.65 -11.76
C ASP A 71 2.41 7.44 -12.12
N TRP A 72 1.80 6.27 -12.38
CA TRP A 72 2.56 5.07 -12.70
C TRP A 72 2.98 5.04 -14.16
N ILE A 73 4.29 5.05 -14.39
CA ILE A 73 4.91 4.69 -15.67
C ILE A 73 5.40 3.25 -15.54
N ALA A 74 4.83 2.34 -16.36
CA ALA A 74 5.16 0.92 -16.30
C ALA A 74 6.57 0.67 -16.86
N GLU A 75 7.39 -0.03 -16.09
CA GLU A 75 8.74 -0.46 -16.42
C GLU A 75 8.86 -1.98 -16.17
N PRO A 76 9.89 -2.66 -16.71
CA PRO A 76 10.16 -4.04 -16.34
C PRO A 76 10.26 -4.22 -14.82
N PRO A 77 9.68 -5.29 -14.24
CA PRO A 77 9.74 -5.52 -12.80
C PRO A 77 11.18 -5.57 -12.30
N ARG A 78 11.45 -4.87 -11.20
CA ARG A 78 12.71 -4.99 -10.45
C ARG A 78 12.75 -6.32 -9.70
N ASP A 79 13.97 -6.75 -9.36
CA ASP A 79 14.16 -7.87 -8.45
C ASP A 79 13.48 -7.61 -7.10
N TRP A 80 12.96 -8.67 -6.48
CA TRP A 80 12.29 -8.55 -5.19
C TRP A 80 13.25 -8.01 -4.13
N GLY A 81 14.46 -8.54 -4.01
CA GLY A 81 15.38 -8.11 -2.95
C GLY A 81 14.84 -8.42 -1.56
N THR A 82 15.18 -7.59 -0.57
CA THR A 82 14.89 -7.80 0.85
C THR A 82 13.93 -6.76 1.41
N ARG A 83 13.42 -6.98 2.64
CA ARG A 83 12.65 -5.99 3.41
C ARG A 83 13.36 -4.63 3.49
N ASP A 84 14.68 -4.61 3.63
CA ASP A 84 15.45 -3.37 3.69
C ASP A 84 15.44 -2.62 2.35
N ASP A 85 15.48 -3.35 1.23
CA ASP A 85 15.37 -2.75 -0.10
C ASP A 85 13.98 -2.14 -0.31
N TRP A 86 12.92 -2.82 0.14
CA TRP A 86 11.54 -2.32 0.07
C TRP A 86 11.35 -1.05 0.90
N THR A 87 11.94 -1.02 2.09
CA THR A 87 11.91 0.11 3.02
C THR A 87 12.63 1.31 2.44
N ARG A 88 13.86 1.11 1.93
CA ARG A 88 14.62 2.16 1.25
C ARG A 88 13.87 2.72 0.04
N ASP A 89 13.31 1.85 -0.81
CA ASP A 89 12.48 2.29 -1.94
C ASP A 89 11.31 3.16 -1.47
N ALA A 90 10.59 2.75 -0.41
CA ALA A 90 9.48 3.51 0.13
C ALA A 90 9.90 4.88 0.71
N GLN A 91 11.07 4.96 1.34
CA GLN A 91 11.62 6.18 1.95
C GLN A 91 12.17 7.17 0.91
N THR A 92 12.62 6.71 -0.26
CA THR A 92 13.19 7.59 -1.30
C THR A 92 12.18 8.55 -1.92
N LEU A 93 10.89 8.21 -1.90
CA LEU A 93 9.83 9.09 -2.37
C LEU A 93 9.84 10.39 -1.56
N ARG A 94 10.13 11.53 -2.21
CA ARG A 94 10.24 12.84 -1.54
C ARG A 94 11.19 12.79 -0.33
N GLN A 95 12.37 12.18 -0.48
CA GLN A 95 13.36 11.96 0.59
C GLN A 95 13.52 13.07 1.67
N HIS A 96 13.42 14.36 1.31
CA HIS A 96 13.54 15.47 2.26
C HIS A 96 12.28 15.74 3.12
N HIS A 97 11.17 15.09 2.79
CA HIS A 97 9.85 15.24 3.41
C HIS A 97 9.21 13.90 3.77
N ASN A 98 9.94 12.80 3.57
CA ASN A 98 9.48 11.47 3.90
C ASN A 98 10.05 11.07 5.25
N PHE A 99 9.17 11.04 6.24
CA PHE A 99 9.49 10.70 7.63
C PHE A 99 9.08 9.26 7.96
N ALA A 100 9.02 8.40 6.94
CA ALA A 100 8.70 6.99 7.10
C ALA A 100 9.76 6.28 7.96
N PRO A 101 9.36 5.58 9.03
CA PRO A 101 10.29 4.80 9.85
C PRO A 101 10.79 3.57 9.09
N ASP A 102 11.78 2.87 9.63
CA ASP A 102 12.27 1.62 9.04
C ASP A 102 11.21 0.50 9.07
N THR A 103 10.20 0.64 9.93
CA THR A 103 9.03 -0.25 10.01
C THR A 103 7.94 0.07 9.00
N VAL A 104 8.10 1.09 8.15
CA VAL A 104 7.03 1.64 7.31
C VAL A 104 6.30 0.58 6.49
N VAL A 105 7.03 -0.40 5.95
CA VAL A 105 6.38 -1.39 5.08
C VAL A 105 5.51 -2.36 5.89
N SER A 106 5.96 -2.78 7.08
CA SER A 106 5.12 -3.56 8.00
C SER A 106 3.96 -2.75 8.59
N ASP A 107 4.17 -1.46 8.86
CA ASP A 107 3.15 -0.57 9.43
C ASP A 107 2.01 -0.32 8.43
N ILE A 108 2.35 -0.05 7.17
CA ILE A 108 1.36 0.08 6.10
C ILE A 108 0.70 -1.26 5.80
N ALA A 109 1.44 -2.38 5.78
CA ALA A 109 0.83 -3.70 5.60
C ALA A 109 -0.20 -4.02 6.68
N TRP A 110 0.13 -3.77 7.95
CA TRP A 110 -0.78 -3.93 9.09
C TRP A 110 -2.03 -3.06 8.94
N SER A 111 -1.84 -1.77 8.62
CA SER A 111 -2.93 -0.80 8.48
C SER A 111 -3.83 -1.21 7.33
N LEU A 112 -3.26 -1.54 6.17
CA LEU A 112 -4.00 -1.91 4.98
C LEU A 112 -4.90 -3.13 5.21
N ARG A 113 -4.39 -4.18 5.88
CA ARG A 113 -5.15 -5.41 6.16
C ARG A 113 -6.42 -5.18 6.99
N ARG A 114 -6.52 -4.08 7.73
CA ARG A 114 -7.72 -3.73 8.53
C ARG A 114 -8.83 -3.08 7.70
N HIS A 115 -8.50 -2.59 6.50
CA HIS A 115 -9.43 -1.89 5.61
C HIS A 115 -9.72 -2.64 4.31
N LEU A 116 -9.23 -3.88 4.19
CA LEU A 116 -9.45 -4.77 3.05
C LEU A 116 -10.37 -5.94 3.43
N ASP A 117 -10.97 -6.56 2.41
CA ASP A 117 -11.41 -7.95 2.53
C ASP A 117 -10.18 -8.85 2.60
N GLN A 118 -9.81 -9.29 3.82
CA GLN A 118 -8.62 -10.10 4.05
C GLN A 118 -8.65 -11.42 3.28
N LYS A 119 -9.83 -12.03 3.11
CA LYS A 119 -9.95 -13.30 2.38
C LYS A 119 -9.66 -13.10 0.90
N ALA A 120 -10.21 -12.04 0.30
CA ALA A 120 -9.95 -11.71 -1.10
C ALA A 120 -8.47 -11.35 -1.30
N PHE A 121 -7.89 -10.58 -0.38
CA PHE A 121 -6.49 -10.17 -0.40
C PHE A 121 -5.54 -11.38 -0.31
N ASP A 122 -5.73 -12.26 0.67
CA ASP A 122 -4.89 -13.45 0.84
C ASP A 122 -5.07 -14.45 -0.32
N THR A 123 -6.27 -14.53 -0.89
CA THR A 123 -6.52 -15.36 -2.08
C THR A 123 -5.75 -14.83 -3.29
N LEU A 124 -5.74 -13.51 -3.47
CA LEU A 124 -4.95 -12.87 -4.53
C LEU A 124 -3.45 -13.08 -4.31
N LEU A 125 -2.92 -12.82 -3.12
CA LEU A 125 -1.48 -12.94 -2.87
C LEU A 125 -0.95 -14.38 -3.04
N LYS A 126 -1.80 -15.40 -2.94
CA LYS A 126 -1.44 -16.79 -3.27
C LYS A 126 -1.15 -17.02 -4.76
N THR A 127 -1.64 -16.15 -5.65
CA THR A 127 -1.34 -16.22 -7.09
C THR A 127 -0.05 -15.48 -7.46
N PHE A 128 0.54 -14.76 -6.50
CA PHE A 128 1.78 -14.00 -6.68
C PHE A 128 2.99 -14.82 -6.18
N PRO A 129 4.23 -14.40 -6.56
CA PRO A 129 5.44 -14.98 -5.99
C PRO A 129 5.46 -14.90 -4.44
N PRO A 130 6.14 -15.82 -3.75
CA PRO A 130 6.23 -15.82 -2.28
C PRO A 130 6.67 -14.48 -1.67
N GLU A 131 7.58 -13.77 -2.34
CA GLU A 131 8.11 -12.48 -1.92
C GLU A 131 7.02 -11.39 -1.87
N ALA A 132 5.99 -11.50 -2.72
CA ALA A 132 4.84 -10.61 -2.65
C ALA A 132 4.00 -10.82 -1.39
N ARG A 133 3.92 -12.06 -0.91
CA ARG A 133 3.26 -12.37 0.38
C ARG A 133 4.09 -11.83 1.53
N GLU A 134 5.40 -12.09 1.51
CA GLU A 134 6.35 -11.58 2.50
C GLU A 134 6.34 -10.05 2.60
N PHE A 135 6.19 -9.35 1.48
CA PHE A 135 6.05 -7.89 1.46
C PHE A 135 4.86 -7.41 2.29
N TRP A 136 3.73 -8.14 2.25
CA TRP A 136 2.51 -7.79 2.98
C TRP A 136 2.34 -8.55 4.30
N ASP A 137 3.38 -9.23 4.76
CA ASP A 137 3.44 -9.77 6.10
C ASP A 137 3.78 -8.64 7.10
N SER A 138 3.00 -8.58 8.16
CA SER A 138 3.21 -7.67 9.29
C SER A 138 3.36 -8.51 10.55
N PRO A 139 4.54 -8.51 11.19
CA PRO A 139 4.67 -9.04 12.55
C PRO A 139 3.67 -8.34 13.47
N ALA A 140 3.09 -9.09 14.41
CA ALA A 140 2.13 -8.58 15.39
C ALA A 140 2.72 -7.45 16.25
#